data_AF-A0A3D4YAM1-F1
#
_entry.id   AF-A0A3D4YAM1-F1
#
_cell.length_a   1.000
_cell.length_b   1.000
_cell.length_c   1.000
_cell.angle_alpha   90.00
_cell.angle_beta   90.00
_cell.angle_gamma   90.00
#
_symmetry.space_group_name_H-M   'P 1'
#
loop_
_entity.id
_entity.type
_entity.pdbx_description
1 polymer ?
#
loop_
_entity_poly.entity_id
_entity_poly.type
_entity_poly.pdbx_seq_one_letter_code
_entity_poly.pdbx_strand_id
1 'polypeptide(L)'
;MMNNFNDAIDPVLLCKVSCGDIAATVELGEIFYQQQRYGFATSLFTLASKQGDQKATERLADIDRLIHRQQKEREGNGGRNS
;
A
#
# COMPACT_ATOMS: atom_id res chain seq x y z
N MET A 1 6.09 7.01 -24.09
CA MET A 1 4.69 7.21 -23.65
C MET A 1 4.72 7.27 -22.13
N MET A 2 4.19 8.35 -21.55
CA MET A 2 4.23 8.60 -20.11
C MET A 2 3.46 7.52 -19.36
N ASN A 3 4.17 6.57 -18.74
CA ASN A 3 3.61 5.70 -17.71
C ASN A 3 3.58 6.50 -16.40
N ASN A 4 2.69 7.48 -16.33
CA ASN A 4 2.44 8.17 -15.08
C ASN A 4 1.65 7.20 -14.21
N PHE A 5 2.31 6.57 -13.24
CA PHE A 5 1.68 5.67 -12.27
C PHE A 5 0.51 6.31 -11.49
N ASN A 6 0.36 7.64 -11.60
CA ASN A 6 -0.75 8.42 -11.04
C ASN A 6 -1.94 8.62 -12.00
N ASP A 7 -1.83 8.34 -13.31
CA ASP A 7 -2.97 8.40 -14.26
C ASP A 7 -3.96 7.24 -14.06
N ALA A 8 -3.57 6.19 -13.33
CA ALA A 8 -4.45 5.08 -12.97
C ALA A 8 -5.42 5.40 -11.83
N ILE A 9 -5.18 6.49 -11.09
CA ILE A 9 -6.03 6.86 -9.95
C ILE A 9 -7.14 7.77 -10.46
N ASP A 10 -8.37 7.26 -10.42
CA ASP A 10 -9.54 8.04 -10.82
C ASP A 10 -9.70 9.26 -9.90
N PRO A 11 -9.82 10.50 -10.43
CA PRO A 11 -10.08 11.69 -9.62
C PRO A 11 -11.35 11.57 -8.77
N VAL A 12 -12.35 10.79 -9.22
CA VAL A 12 -13.55 10.50 -8.44
C VAL A 12 -13.21 9.69 -7.19
N LEU A 13 -12.24 8.77 -7.28
CA LEU A 13 -11.77 7.99 -6.13
C LEU A 13 -11.13 8.91 -5.08
N LEU A 14 -10.28 9.85 -5.50
CA LEU A 14 -9.67 10.84 -4.60
C LEU A 14 -10.71 11.73 -3.91
N CYS A 15 -11.76 12.12 -4.63
CA CYS A 15 -12.87 12.87 -4.08
C CYS A 15 -13.60 12.07 -3.00
N LYS A 16 -13.91 10.79 -3.25
CA LYS A 16 -14.56 9.89 -2.27
C LYS A 16 -13.71 9.70 -1.01
N VAL A 17 -12.40 9.48 -1.16
CA VAL A 17 -11.47 9.41 -0.01
C VAL A 17 -11.51 10.70 0.80
N SER A 18 -11.52 11.85 0.12
CA SER A 18 -11.62 13.17 0.76
C SER A 18 -12.97 13.39 1.45
N CYS A 19 -14.04 12.77 0.95
CA CYS A 19 -15.36 12.72 1.60
C CYS A 19 -15.43 11.72 2.78
N GLY A 20 -14.37 10.95 3.04
CA GLY A 20 -14.33 9.96 4.13
C GLY A 20 -14.90 8.59 3.76
N ASP A 21 -15.02 8.27 2.48
CA ASP A 21 -15.46 6.94 2.04
C ASP A 21 -14.37 5.90 2.34
N ILE A 22 -14.71 4.94 3.20
CA ILE A 22 -13.81 3.88 3.64
C ILE A 22 -13.45 2.94 2.48
N ALA A 23 -14.43 2.56 1.67
CA ALA A 23 -14.22 1.65 0.55
C ALA A 23 -13.27 2.27 -0.48
N ALA A 24 -13.45 3.56 -0.77
CA ALA A 24 -12.54 4.32 -1.63
C ALA A 24 -11.13 4.40 -1.04
N THR A 25 -11.01 4.56 0.28
CA THR A 25 -9.71 4.62 0.97
C THR A 25 -8.96 3.29 0.84
N VAL A 26 -9.67 2.17 1.00
CA VAL A 26 -9.12 0.82 0.81
C VAL A 26 -8.71 0.60 -0.65
N GLU A 27 -9.56 0.98 -1.60
CA GLU A 27 -9.27 0.85 -3.03
C GLU A 27 -8.03 1.64 -3.44
N LEU A 28 -7.90 2.88 -2.96
CA LEU A 28 -6.70 3.69 -3.17
C LEU A 28 -5.45 3.04 -2.56
N GLY A 29 -5.59 2.45 -1.37
CA GLY A 29 -4.52 1.68 -0.71
C GLY A 29 -4.08 0.48 -1.54
N GLU A 30 -5.02 -0.26 -2.15
CA GLU A 30 -4.74 -1.41 -3.03
C GLU A 30 -3.99 -0.97 -4.29
N ILE A 31 -4.32 0.17 -4.88
CA ILE A 31 -3.59 0.72 -6.03
C ILE A 31 -2.13 0.99 -5.64
N PHE A 32 -1.88 1.64 -4.50
CA PHE A 32 -0.52 1.87 -4.03
C PHE A 32 0.22 0.58 -3.67
N TYR A 33 -0.50 -0.41 -3.13
CA TYR A 33 0.06 -1.73 -2.85
C TYR A 33 0.52 -2.44 -4.13
N GLN A 34 -0.30 -2.43 -5.19
CA GLN A 34 0.08 -2.98 -6.50
C GLN A 34 1.28 -2.25 -7.12
N GLN A 35 1.41 -0.95 -6.86
CA GLN A 35 2.57 -0.14 -7.25
C GLN A 35 3.81 -0.37 -6.35
N GLN A 36 3.74 -1.28 -5.38
CA GLN A 36 4.79 -1.53 -4.38
C GLN A 36 5.16 -0.29 -3.55
N ARG A 37 4.26 0.71 -3.51
CA ARG A 37 4.40 1.94 -2.71
C ARG A 37 3.82 1.71 -1.33
N TYR A 38 4.41 0.75 -0.61
CA TYR A 38 3.89 0.28 0.67
C TYR A 38 3.74 1.38 1.72
N GLY A 39 4.62 2.40 1.74
CA GLY A 39 4.49 3.51 2.67
C GLY A 39 3.16 4.27 2.55
N PHE A 40 2.72 4.54 1.31
CA PHE A 40 1.43 5.20 1.07
C PHE A 40 0.25 4.26 1.33
N ALA A 41 0.37 3.00 0.90
CA ALA A 41 -0.64 1.98 1.13
C ALA A 41 -0.91 1.79 2.64
N THR A 42 0.15 1.70 3.45
CA THR A 42 0.06 1.57 4.92
C THR A 42 -0.69 2.73 5.55
N SER A 43 -0.43 3.97 5.14
CA SER A 43 -1.16 5.14 5.68
C SER A 43 -2.67 5.05 5.40
N LEU A 44 -3.05 4.65 4.18
CA LEU A 44 -4.46 4.53 3.78
C LEU A 44 -5.15 3.36 4.48
N PHE A 45 -4.52 2.19 4.52
CA PHE A 45 -5.07 1.04 5.22
C PHE A 45 -5.15 1.27 6.73
N THR A 46 -4.23 2.03 7.33
CA THR A 46 -4.33 2.43 8.74
C THR A 46 -5.56 3.31 8.98
N LEU A 47 -5.85 4.24 8.06
CA LEU A 47 -7.03 5.09 8.15
C LEU A 47 -8.32 4.28 8.01
N ALA A 48 -8.38 3.33 7.08
CA ALA A 48 -9.54 2.46 6.91
C ALA A 48 -9.72 1.48 8.08
N SER A 49 -8.63 0.91 8.60
CA SER A 49 -8.64 0.02 9.77
C SER A 49 -9.16 0.72 11.03
N LYS A 50 -8.77 1.99 11.25
CA LYS A 50 -9.31 2.81 12.35
C LYS A 50 -10.81 3.05 12.25
N GLN A 51 -11.37 2.95 11.06
CA GLN A 51 -12.81 3.07 10.82
C GLN A 51 -13.54 1.72 10.89
N GLY A 52 -12.83 0.64 11.24
CA GLY A 52 -13.39 -0.70 11.40
C GLY A 52 -13.30 -1.58 10.16
N ASP A 53 -12.54 -1.19 9.13
CA ASP A 53 -12.37 -2.02 7.94
C ASP A 53 -11.43 -3.21 8.19
N GLN A 54 -12.00 -4.42 8.14
CA GLN A 54 -11.26 -5.66 8.36
C GLN A 54 -10.23 -5.92 7.25
N LYS A 55 -10.58 -5.62 5.99
CA LYS A 55 -9.72 -5.87 4.83
C LYS A 55 -8.46 -5.02 4.89
N ALA A 56 -8.57 -3.77 5.34
CA ALA A 56 -7.45 -2.89 5.55
C ALA A 56 -6.47 -3.45 6.59
N THR A 57 -6.99 -4.03 7.68
CA THR A 57 -6.18 -4.65 8.73
C THR A 57 -5.40 -5.87 8.20
N GLU A 58 -6.03 -6.70 7.37
CA GLU A 58 -5.36 -7.82 6.70
C GLU A 58 -4.24 -7.34 5.77
N ARG A 59 -4.49 -6.27 5.00
CA ARG A 59 -3.49 -5.69 4.09
C ARG A 59 -2.29 -5.10 4.81
N LEU A 60 -2.48 -4.48 5.97
CA LEU A 60 -1.37 -4.02 6.80
C LEU A 60 -0.45 -5.17 7.22
N ALA A 61 -1.04 -6.29 7.65
CA ALA A 61 -0.27 -7.48 8.02
C ALA A 61 0.48 -8.08 6.82
N ASP A 62 -0.13 -8.08 5.63
CA ASP A 62 0.51 -8.53 4.39
C ASP A 62 1.71 -7.63 4.03
N ILE A 63 1.55 -6.30 4.13
CA ILE A 63 2.63 -5.34 3.88
C ILE A 63 3.79 -5.55 4.84
N ASP A 64 3.53 -5.68 6.14
CA ASP A 64 4.59 -5.92 7.14
C ASP A 64 5.39 -7.19 6.84
N ARG A 65 4.69 -8.28 6.48
CA ARG A 65 5.34 -9.54 6.07
C ARG A 65 6.19 -9.38 4.83
N LEU A 66 5.73 -8.61 3.84
CA LEU A 66 6.50 -8.30 2.62
C LEU A 66 7.75 -7.49 2.94
N ILE A 67 7.64 -6.45 3.76
CA ILE A 67 8.77 -5.62 4.18
C ILE A 67 9.81 -6.48 4.91
N HIS A 68 9.38 -7.32 5.86
CA HIS A 68 10.27 -8.21 6.61
C HIS A 68 10.94 -9.25 5.70
N ARG A 69 10.23 -9.77 4.68
CA ARG A 69 10.81 -10.69 3.69
C ARG A 69 11.89 -10.00 2.85
N GLN A 70 11.61 -8.80 2.36
CA GLN A 70 12.57 -8.04 1.54
C GLN A 70 13.83 -7.65 2.32
N GLN A 71 13.71 -7.36 3.63
CA GLN A 71 14.86 -7.13 4.50
C GLN A 71 15.75 -8.37 4.61
N LYS A 72 15.15 -9.55 4.83
CA LYS A 72 15.88 -10.81 4.91
C LYS A 72 16.61 -11.18 3.62
N GLU A 73 16.02 -10.87 2.47
CA GLU A 73 16.65 -11.08 1.15
C GLU A 73 17.82 -10.10 0.90
N ARG A 74 17.71 -8.86 1.39
CA ARG A 74 18.79 -7.87 1.30
C ARG A 74 19.98 -8.21 2.21
N GLU A 75 19.73 -8.74 3.40
CA GLU A 75 20.78 -9.14 4.34
C GLU A 75 21.44 -10.49 3.97
N GLY A 76 20.70 -11.39 3.31
CA GLY A 76 21.22 -12.67 2.84
C GLY A 76 22.16 -12.60 1.62
N ASN A 77 22.15 -11.49 0.87
CA ASN A 77 22.99 -11.32 -0.33
C ASN A 77 24.29 -10.52 -0.09
N GLY A 78 24.64 -10.27 1.17
CA GLY A 78 25.94 -9.69 1.58
C GLY A 78 27.05 -10.73 1.83
N GLY A 79 26.76 -12.02 1.59
CA GLY A 79 27.74 -13.09 1.73
C GLY A 79 28.59 -13.26 0.48
N ARG A 80 29.89 -12.92 0.60
CA ARG A 80 31.04 -13.30 -0.25
C ARG A 80 31.47 -12.27 -1.29
N ASN A 81 32.35 -11.35 -0.87
CA ASN A 81 33.51 -11.02 -1.70
C ASN A 81 34.73 -10.71 -0.80
N SER A 82 35.79 -11.48 -1.06
CA SER A 82 37.20 -11.37 -0.64
C SER A 82 37.58 -11.78 0.79
#